data_AF-A0A943MXB5-F1
#
_entry.id   AF-A0A943MXB5-F1
#
_cell.length_a   1.000
_cell.length_b   1.000
_cell.length_c   1.000
_cell.angle_alpha   90.00
_cell.angle_beta   90.00
_cell.angle_gamma   90.00
#
_symmetry.space_group_name_H-M   'P 1'
#
loop_
_entity.id
_entity.type
_entity.pdbx_description
1 polymer ?
#
loop_
_entity_poly.entity_id
_entity_poly.type
_entity_poly.pdbx_seq_one_letter_code
_entity_poly.pdbx_strand_id
1 'polypeptide(L)'
;MRRLRITSRRSTMRRPSLTRKTKHDSKGRLVSAYEWHGQQVEVFDFARNAILVIELFRDEELEPYHKAQLLVRMLFPDPEAAIALAGDDLGDLFCTIVWDAFGLDITEDHVHASESETPVFDWEEDAGRIRASLLQCYGLDWDEVSHSLSYSDMCALLGSMLEADTETPFQQAVAYRTTKPPKRTKNNGELCDAFEARRKHFALGSSDSGAAKSANDTTADMFAAMKRAAQKGA
;
A
#
# COMPACT_ATOMS: atom_id res chain seq x y z
N MET A 1 36.82 -21.65 9.33
CA MET A 1 35.40 -21.47 8.94
C MET A 1 34.94 -20.07 9.35
N ARG A 2 34.84 -19.14 8.42
CA ARG A 2 34.26 -17.80 8.66
C ARG A 2 32.74 -17.94 8.54
N ARG A 3 32.01 -17.66 9.63
CA ARG A 3 30.55 -17.50 9.59
C ARG A 3 30.23 -16.32 8.66
N LEU A 4 29.56 -16.59 7.54
CA LEU A 4 28.89 -15.54 6.77
C LEU A 4 27.82 -14.93 7.70
N ARG A 5 28.02 -13.68 8.10
CA ARG A 5 26.93 -12.86 8.62
C ARG A 5 26.03 -12.56 7.43
N ILE A 6 24.96 -13.34 7.26
CA ILE A 6 23.79 -12.89 6.53
C ILE A 6 23.27 -11.71 7.33
N THR A 7 23.65 -10.50 6.90
CA THR A 7 23.02 -9.29 7.40
C THR A 7 21.59 -9.34 6.87
N SER A 8 20.66 -9.83 7.69
CA SER A 8 19.23 -9.62 7.50
C SER A 8 19.05 -8.09 7.52
N ARG A 9 19.11 -7.48 6.33
CA ARG A 9 18.52 -6.16 6.14
C ARG A 9 17.04 -6.40 6.40
N ARG A 10 16.49 -5.77 7.45
CA ARG A 10 15.04 -5.59 7.52
C ARG A 10 14.64 -4.94 6.20
N SER A 11 14.09 -5.72 5.28
CA SER A 11 13.66 -5.17 4.00
C SER A 11 12.58 -4.14 4.32
N THR A 12 12.68 -2.96 3.71
CA THR A 12 11.62 -1.98 3.76
C THR A 12 10.98 -1.96 2.40
N MET A 13 9.64 -1.84 2.33
CA MET A 13 8.90 -1.61 1.09
C MET A 13 9.69 -0.73 0.11
N ARG A 14 9.65 -1.13 -1.16
CA ARG A 14 10.36 -0.52 -2.27
C ARG A 14 10.04 0.98 -2.35
N ARG A 15 11.08 1.79 -2.50
CA ARG A 15 10.95 3.25 -2.61
C ARG A 15 10.73 3.68 -4.05
N PRO A 16 10.08 4.82 -4.30
CA PRO A 16 10.12 5.49 -5.60
C PRO A 16 11.55 5.64 -6.11
N SER A 17 11.77 5.45 -7.41
CA SER A 17 13.09 5.59 -8.04
C SER A 17 12.97 6.06 -9.48
N LEU A 18 13.60 7.20 -9.78
CA LEU A 18 13.61 7.81 -11.11
C LEU A 18 14.47 7.04 -12.13
N THR A 19 15.32 6.12 -11.67
CA THR A 19 16.22 5.33 -12.53
C THR A 19 15.76 3.89 -12.70
N ARG A 20 14.58 3.56 -12.17
CA ARG A 20 14.02 2.21 -12.27
C ARG A 20 13.77 1.87 -13.74
N LYS A 21 14.23 0.68 -14.13
CA LYS A 21 13.87 0.10 -15.41
C LYS A 21 12.44 -0.42 -15.32
N THR A 22 11.53 0.27 -15.98
CA THR A 22 10.16 -0.18 -16.19
C THR A 22 9.88 -0.27 -17.69
N LYS A 23 8.89 -1.09 -18.04
CA LYS A 23 8.31 -1.18 -19.37
C LYS A 23 6.80 -1.30 -19.25
N HIS A 24 6.11 -1.21 -20.38
CA HIS A 24 4.69 -1.53 -20.44
C HIS A 24 4.51 -2.80 -21.27
N ASP A 25 3.59 -3.66 -20.84
CA ASP A 25 3.18 -4.81 -21.64
C ASP A 25 2.26 -4.39 -22.80
N SER A 26 1.82 -5.35 -23.61
CA SER A 26 0.93 -5.10 -24.76
C SER A 26 -0.45 -4.55 -24.37
N LYS A 27 -0.81 -4.57 -23.08
CA LYS A 27 -2.06 -4.05 -22.53
C LYS A 27 -1.84 -2.71 -21.80
N GLY A 28 -0.64 -2.14 -21.85
CA GLY A 28 -0.32 -0.87 -21.18
C GLY A 28 -0.14 -0.99 -19.66
N ARG A 29 0.06 -2.21 -19.13
CA ARG A 29 0.32 -2.42 -17.70
C ARG A 29 1.80 -2.23 -17.41
N LEU A 30 2.12 -1.51 -16.34
CA LEU A 30 3.49 -1.35 -15.88
C LEU A 30 4.11 -2.70 -15.48
N VAL A 31 5.31 -2.94 -15.97
CA VAL A 31 6.16 -4.06 -15.59
C VAL A 31 7.47 -3.51 -15.06
N SER A 32 7.79 -3.89 -13.84
CA SER A 32 9.05 -3.54 -13.17
C SER A 32 9.99 -4.73 -13.12
N ALA A 33 11.28 -4.49 -13.29
CA ALA A 33 12.31 -5.49 -12.99
C ALA A 33 12.65 -5.48 -11.49
N TYR A 34 12.71 -6.66 -10.88
CA TYR A 34 13.08 -6.92 -9.49
C TYR A 34 14.30 -7.83 -9.44
N GLU A 35 15.24 -7.52 -8.55
CA GLU A 35 16.37 -8.40 -8.26
C GLU A 35 16.01 -9.30 -7.08
N TRP A 36 15.96 -10.61 -7.30
CA TRP A 36 15.74 -11.63 -6.27
C TRP A 36 16.84 -12.68 -6.36
N HIS A 37 17.60 -12.88 -5.27
CA HIS A 37 18.75 -13.78 -5.22
C HIS A 37 19.76 -13.61 -6.38
N GLY A 38 19.96 -12.37 -6.85
CA GLY A 38 20.85 -12.05 -7.97
C GLY A 38 20.27 -12.34 -9.35
N GLN A 39 19.01 -12.79 -9.43
CA GLN A 39 18.26 -13.02 -10.65
C GLN A 39 17.24 -11.90 -10.87
N GLN A 40 16.90 -11.63 -12.13
CA GLN A 40 15.92 -10.61 -12.50
C GLN A 40 14.56 -11.25 -12.72
N VAL A 41 13.54 -10.72 -12.05
CA VAL A 41 12.15 -11.15 -12.16
C VAL A 41 11.29 -9.96 -12.57
N GLU A 42 10.41 -10.17 -13.55
CA GLU A 42 9.47 -9.14 -13.99
C GLU A 42 8.20 -9.19 -13.17
N VAL A 43 7.73 -8.05 -12.66
CA VAL A 43 6.60 -7.98 -11.74
C VAL A 43 5.62 -6.90 -12.19
N PHE A 44 4.33 -7.21 -12.11
CA PHE A 44 3.22 -6.28 -12.20
C PHE A 44 3.04 -5.56 -10.85
N ASP A 45 3.82 -4.50 -10.63
CA ASP A 45 3.75 -3.69 -9.40
C ASP A 45 2.87 -2.43 -9.53
N PHE A 46 2.01 -2.35 -10.55
CA PHE A 46 1.14 -1.19 -10.74
C PHE A 46 0.07 -1.06 -9.65
N ALA A 47 -0.35 0.18 -9.38
CA ALA A 47 -1.21 0.50 -8.25
C ALA A 47 -2.54 -0.29 -8.24
N ARG A 48 -3.20 -0.45 -9.39
CA ARG A 48 -4.43 -1.25 -9.48
C ARG A 48 -4.21 -2.71 -9.10
N ASN A 49 -3.05 -3.28 -9.44
CA ASN A 49 -2.74 -4.67 -9.09
C ASN A 49 -2.60 -4.82 -7.58
N ALA A 50 -1.98 -3.84 -6.91
CA ALA A 50 -1.84 -3.83 -5.46
C ALA A 50 -3.20 -3.88 -4.77
N ILE A 51 -4.18 -3.09 -5.25
CA ILE A 51 -5.54 -3.13 -4.70
C ILE A 51 -6.15 -4.52 -4.85
N LEU A 52 -6.02 -5.15 -6.03
CA LEU A 52 -6.51 -6.52 -6.23
C LEU A 52 -5.79 -7.54 -5.33
N VAL A 53 -4.48 -7.38 -5.10
CA VAL A 53 -3.73 -8.25 -4.17
C VAL A 53 -4.25 -8.08 -2.75
N ILE A 54 -4.51 -6.85 -2.31
CA ILE A 54 -5.11 -6.57 -0.99
C ILE A 54 -6.49 -7.23 -0.89
N GLU A 55 -7.33 -7.09 -1.91
CA GLU A 55 -8.66 -7.75 -1.98
C GLU A 55 -8.54 -9.28 -1.92
N LEU A 56 -7.59 -9.87 -2.66
CA LEU A 56 -7.35 -11.32 -2.63
C LEU A 56 -7.03 -11.83 -1.23
N PHE A 57 -6.23 -11.09 -0.46
CA PHE A 57 -5.89 -11.48 0.91
C PHE A 57 -7.05 -11.26 1.89
N ARG A 58 -7.91 -10.27 1.64
CA ARG A 58 -9.14 -10.01 2.43
C ARG A 58 -10.25 -11.02 2.19
N ASP A 59 -10.28 -11.69 1.04
CA ASP A 59 -11.31 -12.67 0.69
C ASP A 59 -11.27 -13.89 1.63
N GLU A 60 -12.34 -14.14 2.38
CA GLU A 60 -12.41 -15.28 3.32
C GLU A 60 -12.99 -16.56 2.70
N GLU A 61 -13.55 -16.47 1.50
CA GLU A 61 -14.17 -17.60 0.80
C GLU A 61 -13.14 -18.43 0.03
N LEU A 62 -12.03 -17.81 -0.37
CA LEU A 62 -10.94 -18.46 -1.10
C LEU A 62 -9.95 -19.19 -0.18
N GLU A 63 -9.82 -20.49 -0.41
CA GLU A 63 -8.78 -21.31 0.19
C GLU A 63 -7.35 -20.80 -0.15
N PRO A 64 -6.38 -20.92 0.78
CA PRO A 64 -5.01 -20.42 0.59
C PRO A 64 -4.33 -20.91 -0.68
N TYR A 65 -4.57 -22.16 -1.07
CA TYR A 65 -4.03 -22.73 -2.30
C TYR A 65 -4.54 -22.00 -3.55
N HIS A 66 -5.84 -21.66 -3.60
CA HIS A 66 -6.41 -20.90 -4.71
C HIS A 66 -5.91 -19.46 -4.72
N LYS A 67 -5.72 -18.85 -3.54
CA LYS A 67 -5.08 -17.53 -3.44
C LYS A 67 -3.67 -17.53 -4.01
N ALA A 68 -2.85 -18.53 -3.68
CA ALA A 68 -1.49 -18.65 -4.23
C ALA A 68 -1.48 -18.80 -5.76
N GLN A 69 -2.42 -19.58 -6.32
CA GLN A 69 -2.60 -19.72 -7.76
C GLN A 69 -3.03 -18.43 -8.46
N LEU A 70 -3.84 -17.60 -7.82
CA LEU A 70 -4.22 -16.29 -8.36
C LEU A 70 -3.06 -15.31 -8.23
N LEU A 71 -2.40 -15.29 -7.07
CA LEU A 71 -1.30 -14.39 -6.77
C LEU A 71 -0.18 -14.50 -7.80
N VAL A 72 0.25 -15.71 -8.18
CA VAL A 72 1.30 -15.87 -9.20
C VAL A 72 0.92 -15.24 -10.55
N ARG A 73 -0.36 -15.32 -10.94
CA ARG A 73 -0.87 -14.74 -12.20
C ARG A 73 -1.06 -13.24 -12.11
N MET A 74 -1.28 -12.73 -10.91
CA MET A 74 -1.39 -11.30 -10.64
C MET A 74 -0.02 -10.65 -10.59
N LEU A 75 0.98 -11.31 -10.00
CA LEU A 75 2.31 -10.75 -9.80
C LEU A 75 3.20 -10.79 -11.04
N PHE A 76 3.12 -11.85 -11.85
CA PHE A 76 4.12 -12.09 -12.88
C PHE A 76 3.51 -12.00 -14.29
N PRO A 77 4.15 -11.27 -15.23
CA PRO A 77 3.79 -11.30 -16.65
C PRO A 77 3.91 -12.68 -17.28
N ASP A 78 4.89 -13.46 -16.81
CA ASP A 78 5.11 -14.85 -17.19
C ASP A 78 5.16 -15.73 -15.92
N PRO A 79 4.00 -16.26 -15.48
CA PRO A 79 3.93 -17.09 -14.28
C PRO A 79 4.78 -18.36 -14.36
N GLU A 80 4.86 -18.99 -15.54
CA GLU A 80 5.62 -20.23 -15.72
C GLU A 80 7.12 -19.97 -15.60
N ALA A 81 7.61 -18.87 -16.18
CA ALA A 81 8.99 -18.46 -16.00
C ALA A 81 9.31 -18.11 -14.54
N ALA A 82 8.41 -17.44 -13.83
CA ALA A 82 8.60 -17.12 -12.41
C ALA A 82 8.65 -18.39 -11.53
N ILE A 83 7.77 -19.37 -11.79
CA ILE A 83 7.77 -20.66 -11.09
C ILE A 83 9.05 -21.44 -11.39
N ALA A 84 9.47 -21.51 -12.66
CA ALA A 84 10.70 -22.22 -13.04
C ALA A 84 11.95 -21.57 -12.45
N LEU A 85 11.95 -20.24 -12.34
CA LEU A 85 13.03 -19.45 -11.75
C LEU A 85 13.14 -19.68 -10.25
N ALA A 86 12.00 -19.65 -9.53
CA ALA A 86 11.99 -19.77 -8.09
C ALA A 86 12.12 -21.23 -7.60
N GLY A 87 11.62 -22.20 -8.36
CA GLY A 87 11.62 -23.61 -7.97
C GLY A 87 10.93 -23.82 -6.62
N ASP A 88 11.62 -24.49 -5.70
CA ASP A 88 11.12 -24.78 -4.35
C ASP A 88 11.00 -23.51 -3.48
N ASP A 89 11.66 -22.40 -3.86
CA ASP A 89 11.68 -21.12 -3.13
C ASP A 89 10.59 -20.14 -3.60
N LEU A 90 9.55 -20.60 -4.31
CA LEU A 90 8.46 -19.75 -4.80
C LEU A 90 7.75 -18.97 -3.67
N GLY A 91 7.63 -19.57 -2.50
CA GLY A 91 7.07 -18.90 -1.32
C GLY A 91 7.91 -17.70 -0.86
N ASP A 92 9.23 -17.84 -0.86
CA ASP A 92 10.16 -16.74 -0.52
C ASP A 92 10.09 -15.60 -1.55
N LEU A 93 10.01 -15.95 -2.84
CA LEU A 93 9.80 -14.97 -3.90
C LEU A 93 8.49 -14.19 -3.67
N PHE A 94 7.39 -14.85 -3.32
CA PHE A 94 6.13 -14.18 -3.02
C PHE A 94 6.26 -13.25 -1.81
N CYS A 95 6.76 -13.74 -0.68
CA CYS A 95 6.93 -12.92 0.53
C CYS A 95 7.78 -11.68 0.23
N THR A 96 8.90 -11.85 -0.49
CA THR A 96 9.78 -10.76 -0.87
C THR A 96 9.09 -9.76 -1.79
N ILE A 97 8.47 -10.21 -2.89
CA ILE A 97 7.84 -9.31 -3.86
C ILE A 97 6.62 -8.62 -3.27
N VAL A 98 5.80 -9.33 -2.50
CA VAL A 98 4.56 -8.78 -1.93
C VAL A 98 4.86 -7.71 -0.89
N TRP A 99 5.89 -7.93 -0.05
CA TRP A 99 6.39 -6.92 0.85
C TRP A 99 7.05 -5.75 0.12
N ASP A 100 7.97 -6.02 -0.81
CA ASP A 100 8.72 -4.97 -1.49
C ASP A 100 7.80 -4.12 -2.39
N ALA A 101 6.95 -4.75 -3.21
CA ALA A 101 6.09 -4.05 -4.16
C ALA A 101 4.87 -3.40 -3.52
N PHE A 102 4.24 -4.06 -2.54
CA PHE A 102 2.93 -3.65 -2.01
C PHE A 102 2.95 -3.30 -0.52
N GLY A 103 4.05 -3.53 0.19
CA GLY A 103 4.14 -3.29 1.63
C GLY A 103 3.26 -4.23 2.45
N LEU A 104 2.89 -5.38 1.90
CA LEU A 104 2.05 -6.38 2.56
C LEU A 104 2.93 -7.46 3.17
N ASP A 105 2.76 -7.72 4.47
CA ASP A 105 3.43 -8.81 5.13
C ASP A 105 2.56 -10.07 5.12
N ILE A 106 2.96 -11.03 4.29
CA ILE A 106 2.28 -12.32 4.14
C ILE A 106 3.08 -13.47 4.77
N THR A 107 4.11 -13.16 5.56
CA THR A 107 4.88 -14.15 6.31
C THR A 107 4.08 -14.65 7.52
N GLU A 108 4.24 -15.93 7.87
CA GLU A 108 3.53 -16.53 9.02
C GLU A 108 3.93 -15.89 10.36
N ASP A 109 5.17 -15.42 10.46
CA ASP A 109 5.76 -14.81 11.66
C ASP A 109 5.70 -13.28 11.64
N HIS A 110 5.08 -12.67 10.63
CA HIS A 110 4.89 -11.23 10.49
C HIS A 110 6.19 -10.43 10.69
N VAL A 111 7.27 -10.85 10.02
CA VAL A 111 8.63 -10.30 10.16
C VAL A 111 8.70 -8.80 9.87
N HIS A 112 7.79 -8.32 9.03
CA HIS A 112 7.74 -6.97 8.50
C HIS A 112 6.62 -6.12 9.08
N ALA A 113 5.65 -6.72 9.78
CA ALA A 113 4.62 -6.00 10.51
C ALA A 113 5.26 -4.99 11.47
N SER A 114 4.95 -3.72 11.26
CA SER A 114 5.28 -2.70 12.26
C SER A 114 4.36 -2.86 13.48
N GLU A 115 4.66 -2.18 14.60
CA GLU A 115 3.65 -2.03 15.65
C GLU A 115 2.40 -1.44 14.99
N SER A 116 1.34 -2.25 14.85
CA SER A 116 0.14 -1.92 14.08
C SER A 116 -0.33 -0.49 14.38
N GLU A 117 -0.05 0.46 13.48
CA GLU A 117 -0.67 1.78 13.60
C GLU A 117 -2.18 1.62 13.33
N THR A 118 -3.01 2.56 13.75
CA THR A 118 -4.41 2.54 13.31
C THR A 118 -4.46 3.03 11.87
N PRO A 119 -5.12 2.32 10.91
CA PRO A 119 -5.35 2.84 9.57
C PRO A 119 -5.97 4.23 9.62
N VAL A 120 -5.46 5.11 8.77
CA VAL A 120 -5.94 6.49 8.69
C VAL A 120 -6.77 6.73 7.41
N PHE A 121 -6.84 5.75 6.53
CA PHE A 121 -7.69 5.71 5.35
C PHE A 121 -8.01 4.24 5.00
N ASP A 122 -8.97 4.03 4.12
CA ASP A 122 -9.23 2.74 3.47
C ASP A 122 -9.50 2.96 1.98
N TRP A 123 -8.98 2.07 1.12
CA TRP A 123 -9.09 2.25 -0.34
C TRP A 123 -10.52 2.20 -0.86
N GLU A 124 -11.40 1.43 -0.24
CA GLU A 124 -12.79 1.29 -0.62
C GLU A 124 -13.60 2.47 -0.09
N GLU A 125 -13.52 2.74 1.23
CA GLU A 125 -14.28 3.83 1.85
C GLU A 125 -13.85 5.22 1.36
N ASP A 126 -12.57 5.39 1.00
CA ASP A 126 -12.02 6.64 0.49
C ASP A 126 -11.86 6.67 -1.04
N ALA A 127 -12.32 5.65 -1.79
CA ALA A 127 -12.16 5.58 -3.25
C ALA A 127 -12.58 6.87 -3.96
N GLY A 128 -13.77 7.40 -3.62
CA GLY A 128 -14.28 8.65 -4.19
C GLY A 128 -13.44 9.87 -3.80
N ARG A 129 -12.91 9.91 -2.58
CA ARG A 129 -12.06 11.01 -2.09
C ARG A 129 -10.70 10.98 -2.77
N ILE A 130 -10.09 9.80 -2.89
CA ILE A 130 -8.82 9.59 -3.58
C ILE A 130 -8.93 10.01 -5.05
N ARG A 131 -9.95 9.52 -5.77
CA ARG A 131 -10.21 9.91 -7.17
C ARG A 131 -10.36 11.42 -7.33
N ALA A 132 -11.18 12.06 -6.50
CA ALA A 132 -11.38 13.50 -6.54
C ALA A 132 -10.08 14.28 -6.25
N SER A 133 -9.32 13.84 -5.24
CA SER A 133 -8.08 14.49 -4.84
C SER A 133 -6.95 14.33 -5.85
N LEU A 134 -6.82 13.17 -6.51
CA LEU A 134 -5.86 12.97 -7.60
C LEU A 134 -6.10 13.95 -8.75
N LEU A 135 -7.36 14.10 -9.14
CA LEU A 135 -7.76 15.02 -10.18
C LEU A 135 -7.52 16.47 -9.75
N GLN A 136 -7.87 16.83 -8.50
CA GLN A 136 -7.72 18.18 -7.98
C GLN A 136 -6.26 18.62 -7.85
N CYS A 137 -5.38 17.77 -7.30
CA CYS A 137 -3.98 18.14 -7.04
C CYS A 137 -3.07 18.00 -8.26
N TYR A 138 -3.32 16.99 -9.09
CA TYR A 138 -2.37 16.58 -10.12
C TYR A 138 -2.99 16.53 -11.53
N GLY A 139 -4.30 16.71 -11.66
CA GLY A 139 -4.99 16.53 -12.93
C GLY A 139 -5.00 15.08 -13.41
N LEU A 140 -4.83 14.11 -12.52
CA LEU A 140 -4.71 12.69 -12.84
C LEU A 140 -6.03 11.96 -12.62
N ASP A 141 -6.47 11.20 -13.62
CA ASP A 141 -7.57 10.24 -13.48
C ASP A 141 -7.05 8.88 -12.98
N TRP A 142 -7.73 8.30 -11.98
CA TRP A 142 -7.31 7.02 -11.39
C TRP A 142 -7.26 5.88 -12.39
N ASP A 143 -8.24 5.76 -13.29
CA ASP A 143 -8.31 4.63 -14.21
C ASP A 143 -7.16 4.71 -15.24
N GLU A 144 -6.70 5.92 -15.57
CA GLU A 144 -5.52 6.15 -16.41
C GLU A 144 -4.21 5.81 -15.68
N VAL A 145 -4.02 6.31 -14.45
CA VAL A 145 -2.73 6.20 -13.76
C VAL A 145 -2.54 4.90 -13.00
N SER A 146 -3.62 4.22 -12.60
CA SER A 146 -3.54 3.04 -11.75
C SER A 146 -2.89 1.83 -12.44
N HIS A 147 -2.84 1.82 -13.78
CA HIS A 147 -2.16 0.80 -14.57
C HIS A 147 -0.72 1.14 -14.94
N SER A 148 -0.35 2.43 -14.89
CA SER A 148 0.92 2.95 -15.42
C SER A 148 1.88 3.42 -14.32
N LEU A 149 1.39 3.70 -13.12
CA LEU A 149 2.21 4.01 -11.95
C LEU A 149 2.41 2.77 -11.08
N SER A 150 3.64 2.62 -10.56
CA SER A 150 3.90 1.61 -9.54
C SER A 150 3.11 1.96 -8.28
N TYR A 151 2.75 0.95 -7.51
CA TYR A 151 2.07 1.16 -6.24
C TYR A 151 2.91 2.03 -5.28
N SER A 152 4.23 1.85 -5.28
CA SER A 152 5.14 2.71 -4.51
C SER A 152 5.05 4.19 -4.92
N ASP A 153 4.91 4.48 -6.22
CA ASP A 153 4.79 5.85 -6.72
C ASP A 153 3.41 6.44 -6.44
N MET A 154 2.34 5.64 -6.55
CA MET A 154 1.00 6.05 -6.14
C MET A 154 0.94 6.40 -4.65
N CYS A 155 1.52 5.56 -3.80
CA CYS A 155 1.62 5.83 -2.36
C CYS A 155 2.43 7.09 -2.05
N ALA A 156 3.53 7.32 -2.78
CA ALA A 156 4.31 8.54 -2.63
C ALA A 156 3.52 9.78 -3.04
N LEU A 157 2.74 9.69 -4.13
CA LEU A 157 1.89 10.77 -4.62
C LEU A 157 0.78 11.12 -3.61
N LEU A 158 0.10 10.11 -3.06
CA LEU A 158 -0.88 10.32 -1.99
C LEU A 158 -0.22 10.87 -0.72
N GLY A 159 0.98 10.41 -0.38
CA GLY A 159 1.77 10.95 0.74
C GLY A 159 2.10 12.43 0.57
N SER A 160 2.64 12.81 -0.60
CA SER A 160 2.94 14.20 -0.93
C SER A 160 1.70 15.10 -0.94
N MET A 161 0.54 14.56 -1.32
CA MET A 161 -0.73 15.28 -1.24
C MET A 161 -1.10 15.64 0.21
N LEU A 162 -0.79 14.78 1.18
CA LEU A 162 -1.08 15.05 2.60
C LEU A 162 -0.20 16.20 3.15
N GLU A 163 0.96 16.43 2.55
CA GLU A 163 1.92 17.48 2.91
C GLU A 163 1.70 18.79 2.14
N ALA A 164 0.89 18.77 1.08
CA ALA A 164 0.66 19.93 0.23
C ALA A 164 -0.21 20.98 0.93
N ASP A 165 0.05 22.26 0.64
CA ASP A 165 -0.75 23.43 1.06
C ASP A 165 -2.07 23.57 0.29
N THR A 166 -2.63 22.45 -0.18
CA THR A 166 -3.96 22.36 -0.76
C THR A 166 -4.93 21.81 0.27
N GLU A 167 -6.22 21.98 0.07
CA GLU A 167 -7.23 21.27 0.87
C GLU A 167 -8.02 20.36 -0.08
N THR A 168 -7.81 19.05 0.03
CA THR A 168 -8.53 18.06 -0.79
C THR A 168 -9.44 17.17 0.04
N PRO A 169 -10.47 16.54 -0.55
CA PRO A 169 -11.36 15.62 0.17
C PRO A 169 -10.63 14.48 0.89
N PHE A 170 -9.62 13.86 0.25
CA PHE A 170 -8.81 12.81 0.87
C PHE A 170 -7.98 13.34 2.05
N GLN A 171 -7.30 14.48 1.86
CA GLN A 171 -6.50 15.10 2.90
C GLN A 171 -7.33 15.52 4.11
N GLN A 172 -8.53 16.07 3.90
CA GLN A 172 -9.46 16.39 4.99
C GLN A 172 -9.84 15.13 5.79
N ALA A 173 -10.17 14.03 5.10
CA ALA A 173 -10.54 12.78 5.77
C ALA A 173 -9.40 12.25 6.64
N VAL A 174 -8.18 12.18 6.09
CA VAL A 174 -6.98 11.78 6.84
C VAL A 174 -6.68 12.75 7.98
N ALA A 175 -6.78 14.06 7.76
CA ALA A 175 -6.54 15.08 8.77
C ALA A 175 -7.49 14.94 9.97
N TYR A 176 -8.79 14.76 9.75
CA TYR A 176 -9.76 14.61 10.84
C TYR A 176 -9.65 13.27 11.58
N ARG A 177 -9.12 12.23 10.95
CA ARG A 177 -8.82 10.93 11.60
C ARG A 177 -7.56 10.97 12.46
N THR A 178 -6.56 11.76 12.06
CA THR A 178 -5.23 11.76 12.68
C THR A 178 -4.99 12.93 13.65
N THR A 179 -5.65 14.07 13.43
CA THR A 179 -5.44 15.27 14.23
C THR A 179 -6.00 15.11 15.65
N LYS A 180 -5.22 15.54 16.64
CA LYS A 180 -5.68 15.56 18.03
C LYS A 180 -6.83 16.57 18.18
N PRO A 181 -7.95 16.18 18.81
CA PRO A 181 -9.07 17.09 18.98
C PRO A 181 -8.65 18.30 19.84
N PRO A 182 -9.18 19.49 19.54
CA PRO A 182 -8.88 20.69 20.32
C PRO A 182 -9.37 20.50 21.77
N LYS A 183 -8.57 20.94 22.75
CA LYS A 183 -8.97 20.90 24.16
C LYS A 183 -10.12 21.89 24.39
N ARG A 184 -11.21 21.40 24.99
CA ARG A 184 -12.37 22.25 25.32
C ARG A 184 -12.00 23.24 26.43
N THR A 185 -12.38 24.48 26.23
CA THR A 185 -12.24 25.64 27.10
C THR A 185 -13.58 26.37 27.18
N LYS A 186 -13.68 27.42 28.00
CA LYS A 186 -14.91 28.21 28.14
C LYS A 186 -15.38 28.87 26.83
N ASN A 187 -14.47 29.12 25.89
CA ASN A 187 -14.73 29.98 24.72
C ASN A 187 -14.70 29.26 23.37
N ASN A 188 -14.41 27.95 23.33
CA ASN A 188 -14.25 27.20 22.07
C ASN A 188 -15.18 25.97 21.98
N GLY A 189 -16.29 25.98 22.73
CA GLY A 189 -17.25 24.87 22.72
C GLY A 189 -17.74 24.52 21.32
N GLU A 190 -18.17 25.52 20.55
CA GLU A 190 -18.65 25.35 19.17
C GLU A 190 -17.58 24.79 18.23
N LEU A 191 -16.32 25.21 18.38
CA LEU A 191 -15.20 24.69 17.59
C LEU A 191 -14.93 23.20 17.89
N CYS A 192 -14.98 22.82 19.18
CA CYS A 192 -14.84 21.42 19.58
C CYS A 192 -15.98 20.57 19.04
N ASP A 193 -17.22 21.07 19.12
CA ASP A 193 -18.41 20.35 18.66
C ASP A 193 -18.41 20.18 17.12
N ALA A 194 -17.99 21.22 16.37
CA ALA A 194 -17.81 21.16 14.93
C ALA A 194 -16.68 20.20 14.50
N PHE A 195 -15.55 20.21 15.23
CA PHE A 195 -14.46 19.26 15.00
C PHE A 195 -14.94 17.81 15.19
N GLU A 196 -15.67 17.55 16.28
CA GLU A 196 -16.18 16.21 16.58
C GLU A 196 -17.20 15.74 15.53
N ALA A 197 -18.07 16.63 15.05
CA ALA A 197 -18.99 16.31 13.96
C ALA A 197 -18.25 15.93 12.67
N ARG A 198 -17.17 16.66 12.32
CA ARG A 198 -16.31 16.34 11.17
C ARG A 198 -15.56 15.02 11.37
N ARG A 199 -15.00 14.80 12.55
CA ARG A 199 -14.32 13.54 12.90
C ARG A 199 -15.26 12.34 12.76
N LYS A 200 -16.50 12.45 13.22
CA LYS A 200 -17.52 11.40 13.04
C LYS A 200 -17.91 11.21 11.58
N HIS A 201 -18.06 12.30 10.81
CA HIS A 201 -18.36 12.23 9.38
C HIS A 201 -17.29 11.48 8.59
N PHE A 202 -16.01 11.67 8.95
CA PHE A 202 -14.89 11.02 8.28
C PHE A 202 -14.46 9.71 8.95
N ALA A 203 -15.08 9.27 10.04
CA ALA A 203 -14.70 8.01 10.67
C ALA A 203 -14.88 6.85 9.68
N LEU A 204 -13.90 5.94 9.66
CA LEU A 204 -14.03 4.70 8.89
C LEU A 204 -15.12 3.83 9.54
N GLY A 205 -15.93 3.18 8.70
CA GLY A 205 -16.95 2.24 9.14
C GLY A 205 -16.28 0.98 9.68
N SER A 206 -16.51 0.67 10.95
CA SER A 206 -16.15 -0.64 11.50
C SER A 206 -16.96 -1.73 10.80
N SER A 207 -16.40 -2.37 9.77
CA SER A 207 -16.79 -3.73 9.42
C SER A 207 -16.45 -4.64 10.60
N ASP A 208 -17.44 -5.42 11.01
CA ASP A 208 -17.50 -6.20 12.25
C ASP A 208 -16.30 -7.11 12.53
N SER A 209 -16.18 -7.42 13.82
CA SER A 209 -15.18 -8.23 14.53
C SER A 209 -14.62 -9.47 13.82
N GLY A 210 -13.29 -9.53 13.69
CA GLY A 210 -12.52 -10.75 13.39
C GLY A 210 -11.44 -10.53 12.33
N ALA A 211 -11.87 -10.19 11.12
CA ALA A 211 -11.04 -10.00 9.92
C ALA A 211 -10.30 -8.65 9.87
N ALA A 212 -10.85 -7.65 10.56
CA ALA A 212 -10.37 -6.27 10.54
C ALA A 212 -8.94 -6.08 11.07
N LYS A 213 -8.36 -7.06 11.78
CA LYS A 213 -6.98 -6.92 12.28
C LYS A 213 -5.97 -6.97 11.14
N SER A 214 -6.02 -7.98 10.26
CA SER A 214 -5.07 -8.12 9.13
C SER A 214 -5.21 -7.02 8.07
N ALA A 215 -6.43 -6.59 7.74
CA ALA A 215 -6.68 -5.50 6.80
C ALA A 215 -6.31 -4.11 7.37
N ASN A 216 -6.48 -3.93 8.67
CA ASN A 216 -5.99 -2.75 9.36
C ASN A 216 -4.47 -2.77 9.50
N ASP A 217 -3.86 -3.91 9.80
CA ASP A 217 -2.41 -4.05 9.84
C ASP A 217 -1.83 -3.72 8.45
N THR A 218 -2.45 -4.22 7.40
CA THR A 218 -2.14 -3.88 5.99
C THR A 218 -2.19 -2.38 5.73
N THR A 219 -3.31 -1.72 6.04
CA THR A 219 -3.50 -0.29 5.70
C THR A 219 -2.70 0.64 6.61
N ALA A 220 -2.45 0.20 7.84
CA ALA A 220 -1.54 0.84 8.78
C ALA A 220 -0.08 0.73 8.35
N ASP A 221 0.36 -0.46 7.94
CA ASP A 221 1.69 -0.69 7.38
C ASP A 221 1.88 0.13 6.10
N MET A 222 0.82 0.30 5.31
CA MET A 222 0.80 1.17 4.13
C MET A 222 0.89 2.65 4.47
N PHE A 223 0.17 3.15 5.49
CA PHE A 223 0.34 4.53 5.94
C PHE A 223 1.73 4.78 6.53
N ALA A 224 2.24 3.83 7.31
CA ALA A 224 3.62 3.84 7.79
C ALA A 224 4.61 3.81 6.61
N ALA A 225 4.32 3.09 5.54
CA ALA A 225 5.13 3.06 4.32
C ALA A 225 5.06 4.39 3.56
N MET A 226 3.88 5.01 3.42
CA MET A 226 3.69 6.35 2.85
C MET A 226 4.50 7.39 3.63
N LYS A 227 4.38 7.42 4.97
CA LYS A 227 5.19 8.29 5.83
C LYS A 227 6.69 8.06 5.66
N ARG A 228 7.13 6.79 5.60
CA ARG A 228 8.55 6.43 5.37
C ARG A 228 9.07 6.86 4.00
N ALA A 229 8.22 6.82 2.96
CA ALA A 229 8.56 7.24 1.61
C ALA A 229 8.68 8.77 1.52
N ALA A 230 7.74 9.51 2.12
CA ALA A 230 7.75 10.97 2.17
C ALA A 230 8.94 11.54 2.98
N GLN A 231 9.20 11.00 4.17
CA GLN A 231 10.26 11.49 5.08
C GLN A 231 11.70 11.25 4.59
N LYS A 232 11.92 10.42 3.57
CA LYS A 232 13.26 10.09 3.05
C LYS A 232 13.55 10.67 1.67
N GLY A 233 12.61 11.46 1.13
CA GLY A 233 12.77 12.24 -0.09
C GLY A 233 13.16 13.72 0.15
N ALA A 234 13.30 14.13 1.41
CA ALA A 234 13.75 15.46 1.85
C ALA A 234 15.19 15.45 2.35
#